data_AF-A0A8J7XDF4-F1
#
_entry.id   AF-A0A8J7XDF4-F1
#
_cell.length_a   1.000
_cell.length_b   1.000
_cell.length_c   1.000
_cell.angle_alpha   90.00
_cell.angle_beta   90.00
_cell.angle_gamma   90.00
#
_symmetry.space_group_name_H-M   'P 1'
#
loop_
_entity.id
_entity.type
_entity.pdbx_description
1 polymer ?
#
loop_
_entity_poly.entity_id
_entity_poly.type
_entity_poly.pdbx_seq_one_letter_code
_entity_poly.pdbx_strand_id
1 'polypeptide(L)' 'VDEGCMETVVHTGSALFGAAATTIAGFGLLVFSLLPPIQEFGAIIALTIAYSFLTTVFILPTFLVIWANWTGKYTKIE' A
#
# COMPACT_ATOMS: atom_id res chain seq x y z
N VAL A 1 10.64 15.33 13.58
CA VAL A 1 10.10 13.98 13.30
C VAL A 1 9.03 14.04 12.22
N ASP A 2 8.24 15.12 12.18
CA ASP A 2 7.09 15.23 11.28
C ASP A 2 7.44 15.55 9.81
N GLU A 3 8.45 16.38 9.55
CA GLU A 3 8.92 16.68 8.18
C GLU A 3 9.48 15.45 7.45
N GLY A 4 10.34 14.66 8.11
CA GLY A 4 10.92 13.45 7.51
C GLY A 4 9.89 12.34 7.26
N CYS A 5 8.83 12.25 8.06
CA CYS A 5 7.76 11.29 7.84
C CYS A 5 6.90 11.67 6.63
N MET A 6 6.58 12.96 6.47
CA MET A 6 5.85 13.47 5.31
C MET A 6 6.68 13.34 4.01
N GLU A 7 7.96 13.69 4.06
CA GLU A 7 8.88 13.56 2.93
C GLU A 7 9.03 12.09 2.49
N THR A 8 9.18 11.16 3.45
CA THR A 8 9.26 9.73 3.15
C THR A 8 7.95 9.19 2.57
N VAL A 9 6.79 9.60 3.08
CA VAL A 9 5.48 9.19 2.55
C VAL A 9 5.25 9.76 1.15
N VAL A 10 5.66 11.00 0.87
CA VAL A 10 5.49 11.62 -0.45
C VAL A 10 6.44 11.00 -1.48
N HIS A 11 7.73 10.83 -1.15
CA HIS A 11 8.71 10.28 -2.07
C HIS A 11 8.59 8.76 -2.24
N THR A 12 8.34 8.00 -1.16
CA THR A 12 8.17 6.54 -1.25
C THR A 12 6.76 6.17 -1.67
N GLY A 13 5.74 6.93 -1.25
CA GLY A 13 4.34 6.66 -1.61
C GLY A 13 4.07 6.85 -3.10
N SER A 14 4.73 7.81 -3.75
CA SER A 14 4.65 7.99 -5.21
C SER A 14 5.35 6.84 -5.97
N ALA A 15 6.50 6.38 -5.50
CA ALA A 15 7.18 5.19 -6.05
C ALA A 15 6.34 3.91 -5.88
N LEU A 16 5.74 3.73 -4.70
CA LEU A 16 4.86 2.61 -4.39
C LEU A 16 3.57 2.66 -5.21
N PHE A 17 3.00 3.85 -5.42
CA PHE A 17 1.83 4.05 -6.27
C PHE A 17 2.13 3.64 -7.72
N GLY A 18 3.29 4.02 -8.26
CA GLY A 18 3.72 3.59 -9.60
C GLY A 18 3.85 2.06 -9.71
N ALA A 19 4.44 1.41 -8.71
CA ALA A 19 4.54 -0.05 -8.66
C ALA A 19 3.17 -0.72 -8.58
N ALA A 20 2.27 -0.23 -7.72
CA ALA A 20 0.91 -0.74 -7.58
C ALA A 20 0.08 -0.52 -8.86
N ALA A 21 0.14 0.66 -9.47
CA ALA A 21 -0.55 0.99 -10.70
C ALA A 21 -0.13 0.06 -11.86
N THR A 22 1.16 -0.24 -11.98
CA THR A 22 1.65 -1.16 -13.01
C THR A 22 1.20 -2.59 -12.75
N THR A 23 1.08 -3.00 -11.48
CA THR A 23 0.59 -4.33 -11.09
C THR A 23 -0.90 -4.46 -11.37
N ILE A 24 -1.70 -3.44 -11.02
CA ILE A 24 -3.13 -3.36 -11.36
C ILE A 24 -3.31 -3.39 -12.88
N ALA A 25 -2.48 -2.67 -13.64
CA ALA A 25 -2.51 -2.73 -15.09
C ALA A 25 -2.19 -4.14 -15.61
N GLY A 26 -1.14 -4.79 -15.09
CA GLY A 26 -0.74 -6.14 -15.49
C GLY A 26 -1.83 -7.19 -15.25
N PHE A 27 -2.43 -7.21 -14.06
CA PHE A 27 -3.54 -8.12 -13.77
C PHE A 27 -4.86 -7.69 -14.41
N GLY A 28 -5.09 -6.39 -14.57
CA GLY A 28 -6.26 -5.83 -15.25
C GLY A 28 -6.31 -6.20 -16.73
N LEU A 29 -5.16 -6.35 -17.39
CA LEU A 29 -5.10 -6.84 -18.77
C LEU A 29 -5.60 -8.28 -18.92
N LEU A 30 -5.52 -9.11 -17.86
CA LEU A 30 -6.03 -10.49 -17.89
C LEU A 30 -7.56 -10.54 -18.05
N VAL A 31 -8.27 -9.45 -17.73
CA VAL A 31 -9.72 -9.31 -17.98
C VAL A 31 -10.03 -9.31 -19.48
N PHE A 32 -9.07 -8.97 -20.35
CA PHE A 32 -9.25 -9.09 -21.81
C PHE A 32 -8.96 -10.50 -22.36
N SER A 33 -8.63 -11.47 -21.51
CA SER A 33 -8.32 -12.85 -21.92
C SER A 33 -9.56 -13.57 -22.50
N LEU A 34 -9.34 -14.41 -23.51
CA LEU A 34 -10.38 -15.22 -24.17
C LEU A 34 -10.93 -16.37 -23.28
N LEU A 35 -10.24 -16.68 -22.19
CA LEU A 35 -10.58 -17.75 -21.27
C LEU A 35 -11.36 -17.16 -20.07
N PRO A 36 -12.66 -17.48 -19.92
CA PRO A 36 -13.49 -16.94 -18.83
C PRO A 36 -12.88 -17.11 -17.42
N PRO A 37 -12.21 -18.24 -17.07
CA PRO A 37 -11.59 -18.40 -15.76
C PRO A 37 -10.46 -17.39 -15.47
N ILE A 38 -9.77 -16.93 -16.52
CA ILE A 38 -8.62 -16.02 -16.39
C ILE A 38 -9.09 -14.58 -16.21
N GLN A 39 -10.24 -14.21 -16.79
CA GLN A 39 -10.82 -12.88 -16.64
C GLN A 39 -11.23 -12.61 -15.19
N GLU A 40 -11.97 -13.56 -14.58
CA GLU A 40 -12.43 -13.46 -13.19
C GLU A 40 -11.23 -13.39 -12.22
N PHE A 41 -10.21 -14.21 -12.47
CA PHE A 41 -8.98 -14.18 -11.70
C PHE A 41 -8.27 -12.82 -11.80
N GLY A 42 -8.14 -12.27 -13.01
CA GLY A 42 -7.54 -10.95 -13.24
C GLY A 42 -8.29 -9.82 -12.54
N ALA A 43 -9.63 -9.83 -12.62
CA ALA A 43 -10.48 -8.82 -12.01
C ALA A 43 -10.39 -8.82 -10.47
N ILE A 44 -10.47 -10.00 -9.85
CA ILE A 44 -10.36 -10.14 -8.39
C ILE A 44 -8.99 -9.67 -7.91
N ILE A 45 -7.90 -10.06 -8.59
CA ILE A 45 -6.56 -9.65 -8.19
C ILE A 45 -6.35 -8.14 -8.36
N ALA A 46 -6.80 -7.56 -9.47
CA ALA A 46 -6.70 -6.11 -9.68
C ALA A 46 -7.42 -5.32 -8.58
N LEU A 47 -8.65 -5.73 -8.21
CA LEU A 47 -9.38 -5.14 -7.08
C LEU A 47 -8.66 -5.36 -5.74
N THR A 48 -8.13 -6.57 -5.51
CA THR A 48 -7.40 -6.89 -4.28
C THR A 48 -6.17 -6.01 -4.11
N ILE A 49 -5.39 -5.82 -5.17
CA ILE A 49 -4.20 -4.95 -5.13
C ILE A 49 -4.62 -3.51 -4.87
N ALA A 50 -5.68 -3.01 -5.52
CA ALA A 50 -6.19 -1.66 -5.27
C ALA A 50 -6.59 -1.48 -3.80
N TYR A 51 -7.39 -2.39 -3.25
CA TYR A 51 -7.80 -2.33 -1.84
C TYR A 51 -6.62 -2.49 -0.87
N SER A 52 -5.69 -3.39 -1.17
CA SER A 52 -4.50 -3.60 -0.35
C SER A 52 -3.60 -2.37 -0.36
N PHE A 53 -3.43 -1.72 -1.51
CA PHE A 53 -2.66 -0.48 -1.64
C PHE A 53 -3.28 0.66 -0.82
N LEU A 54 -4.60 0.89 -0.95
CA LEU A 54 -5.31 1.86 -0.13
C LEU A 54 -5.12 1.54 1.36
N THR A 55 -5.36 0.29 1.74
CA THR A 55 -5.20 -0.17 3.12
C THR A 55 -3.79 0.10 3.62
N THR A 56 -2.75 -0.25 2.88
CA THR A 56 -1.35 0.03 3.24
C THR A 56 -1.11 1.51 3.47
N VAL A 57 -1.56 2.39 2.57
CA VAL A 57 -1.36 3.85 2.72
C VAL A 57 -1.99 4.38 4.01
N PHE A 58 -3.11 3.80 4.47
CA PHE A 58 -3.75 4.18 5.73
C PHE A 58 -3.22 3.44 6.97
N ILE A 59 -2.93 2.15 6.86
CA ILE A 59 -2.51 1.29 7.97
C ILE A 59 -1.09 1.63 8.41
N LEU A 60 -0.18 1.93 7.46
CA LEU A 60 1.22 2.17 7.74
C LEU A 60 1.44 3.41 8.64
N PRO A 61 0.86 4.59 8.36
CA PRO A 61 0.98 5.74 9.26
C PRO A 61 0.29 5.49 10.59
N THR A 62 -0.86 4.81 10.60
CA THR A 62 -1.58 4.44 11.84
C THR A 62 -0.71 3.56 12.73
N PHE A 63 -0.11 2.52 12.15
CA PHE A 63 0.75 1.58 12.86
C PHE A 63 2.04 2.25 13.33
N LEU A 64 2.62 3.13 12.50
CA LEU A 64 3.81 3.90 12.84
C LEU A 64 3.55 4.84 14.03
N VAL A 65 2.42 5.54 14.06
CA VAL A 65 2.05 6.43 15.18
C VAL A 65 1.81 5.64 16.47
N ILE A 66 1.16 4.47 16.40
CA ILE A 66 0.98 3.60 17.56
C ILE A 66 2.32 3.09 18.07
N TRP A 67 3.19 2.63 17.15
CA TRP A 67 4.50 2.13 17.50
C TRP A 67 5.38 3.22 18.11
N ALA A 68 5.45 4.41 17.50
CA ALA A 68 6.19 5.56 18.01
C ALA A 68 5.72 5.99 19.42
N ASN A 69 4.41 5.95 19.68
CA ASN A 69 3.86 6.20 21.02
C ASN A 69 4.22 5.11 22.02
N TRP A 70 4.42 3.87 21.57
CA TRP A 70 4.84 2.76 22.42
C TRP A 70 6.33 2.89 22.75
N THR A 71 7.22 3.11 21.77
CA THR A 71 8.66 3.32 21.99
C THR A 71 8.98 4.56 22.82
N GLY A 72 8.23 5.65 22.65
CA GLY A 72 8.40 6.87 23.46
C GLY A 72 8.10 6.69 24.96
N LYS A 73 7.32 5.66 25.33
CA LYS A 73 7.11 5.30 26.74
C LYS A 73 8.29 4.56 27.38
N TYR A 74 9.14 3.91 26.58
CA TYR A 74 10.30 3.16 27.09
C TYR A 74 11.54 4.03 27.32
N THR A 75 11.69 5.18 26.62
CA THR A 75 12.82 6.10 26.80
C THR A 75 12.65 7.06 27.99
N LYS A 76 11.47 7.10 28.63
CA LYS A 76 11.19 7.97 29.79
C LYS A 76 11.37 7.27 31.15
N ILE A 77 12.08 6.14 31.17
CA ILE A 77 12.42 5.39 32.37
C ILE A 77 13.95 5.42 32.58
N GLU A 78 14.56 6.61 32.55
CA GLU A 78 15.87 6.88 33.15
C GLU A 78 15.92 8.33 33.67
#